data_AF-A0A1I9YSV9-F1
#
_entry.id   AF-A0A1I9YSV9-F1
#
_cell.length_a   1.000
_cell.length_b   1.000
_cell.length_c   1.000
_cell.angle_alpha   90.00
_cell.angle_beta   90.00
_cell.angle_gamma   90.00
#
_symmetry.space_group_name_H-M   'P 1'
#
loop_
_entity.id
_entity.type
_entity.pdbx_description
1 polymer ?
#
loop_
_entity_poly.entity_id
_entity_poly.type
_entity_poly.pdbx_seq_one_letter_code
_entity_poly.pdbx_strand_id
1 'polypeptide(L)'
;MKPFWRKSAVALCILLASGVASAAGKLTPAECTDYPFQPLSKPVTHAQLMQELSELESVGYEPSARDENNYPSDIQLAQARLRLKYRADCLGQNVKVPTTRIDSGSNLFAPM
;
A
#
# COMPACT_ATOMS: atom_id res chain seq x y z
N MET A 1 -51.98 36.05 20.48
CA MET A 1 -50.98 35.46 19.55
C MET A 1 -49.81 34.99 20.39
N LYS A 2 -49.55 33.68 20.45
CA LYS A 2 -48.43 33.07 21.20
C LYS A 2 -47.61 32.28 20.17
N PRO A 3 -46.32 32.58 19.93
CA PRO A 3 -45.55 31.82 18.97
C PRO A 3 -45.29 30.41 19.50
N PHE A 4 -45.83 29.49 18.71
CA PHE A 4 -45.52 28.07 18.60
C PHE A 4 -44.01 27.82 18.44
N TRP A 5 -43.62 26.55 18.59
CA TRP A 5 -42.31 25.95 18.27
C TRP A 5 -41.26 26.03 19.40
N ARG A 6 -41.34 25.21 20.45
CA ARG A 6 -41.18 23.73 20.44
C ARG A 6 -39.78 23.34 19.92
N LYS A 7 -38.81 23.43 20.84
CA LYS A 7 -37.66 22.55 21.06
C LYS A 7 -37.49 21.43 20.01
N SER A 8 -36.85 21.74 18.88
CA SER A 8 -36.28 20.74 17.98
C SER A 8 -34.90 21.21 17.53
N ALA A 9 -33.94 21.10 18.43
CA ALA A 9 -32.52 21.09 18.09
C ALA A 9 -31.95 19.77 18.64
N VAL A 10 -32.28 18.66 17.97
CA VAL A 10 -31.66 17.37 18.23
C VAL A 10 -30.88 16.98 16.99
N ALA A 11 -29.56 17.10 17.15
CA ALA A 11 -28.53 16.21 16.63
C ALA A 11 -28.49 15.98 15.11
N LEU A 12 -27.78 16.90 14.45
CA LEU A 12 -27.01 16.61 13.24
C LEU A 12 -25.83 15.66 13.61
N CYS A 13 -26.09 14.36 13.62
CA CYS A 13 -25.11 13.27 13.49
C CYS A 13 -25.61 12.47 12.27
N ILE A 14 -24.91 12.24 11.17
CA ILE A 14 -23.60 11.61 11.01
C ILE A 14 -23.12 12.03 9.60
N LEU A 15 -22.07 12.85 9.51
CA LEU A 15 -21.29 13.00 8.28
C LEU A 15 -19.81 13.00 8.65
N LEU A 16 -19.31 11.82 8.97
CA LEU A 16 -17.88 11.50 8.93
C LEU A 16 -17.72 10.13 8.28
N ALA A 17 -18.05 10.06 6.99
CA ALA A 17 -17.42 9.06 6.13
C ALA A 17 -15.95 9.45 6.06
N SER A 18 -15.15 8.86 6.95
CA SER A 18 -13.72 9.08 7.01
C SER A 18 -13.10 8.54 5.72
N GLY A 19 -12.85 9.43 4.76
CA GLY A 19 -11.91 9.15 3.70
C GLY A 19 -10.52 9.15 4.31
N VAL A 20 -9.88 7.98 4.42
CA VAL A 20 -8.46 7.91 4.71
C VAL A 20 -7.75 8.31 3.42
N ALA A 21 -7.44 9.59 3.28
CA ALA A 21 -6.47 10.04 2.30
C ALA A 21 -5.10 9.71 2.91
N SER A 22 -4.44 8.66 2.41
CA SER A 22 -3.09 8.28 2.84
C SER A 22 -2.11 9.35 2.39
N ALA A 23 -1.98 10.40 3.20
CA ALA A 23 -1.04 11.49 2.98
C ALA A 23 0.37 11.05 3.39
N ALA A 24 1.10 10.41 2.47
CA ALA A 24 2.57 10.31 2.34
C ALA A 24 3.46 10.24 3.62
N GLY A 25 2.95 9.78 4.76
CA GLY A 25 3.63 9.89 6.04
C GLY A 25 3.21 8.77 6.99
N LYS A 26 3.99 7.68 6.97
CA LYS A 26 3.88 6.48 7.83
C LYS A 26 2.56 5.71 7.62
N LEU A 27 2.66 4.40 7.39
CA LEU A 27 1.50 3.51 7.39
C LEU A 27 0.85 3.56 8.77
N THR A 28 -0.48 3.54 8.82
CA THR A 28 -1.23 3.38 10.06
C THR A 28 -0.97 1.99 10.67
N PRO A 29 -1.18 1.80 11.98
CA PRO A 29 -1.03 0.48 12.59
C PRO A 29 -1.88 -0.60 11.93
N ALA A 30 -3.05 -0.24 11.40
CA ALA A 30 -3.93 -1.16 10.68
C ALA A 30 -3.29 -1.61 9.36
N GLU A 31 -2.81 -0.66 8.55
CA GLU A 31 -2.16 -0.94 7.25
C GLU A 31 -0.86 -1.75 7.43
N CYS A 32 -0.15 -1.58 8.55
CA CYS A 32 1.04 -2.38 8.87
C CYS A 32 0.78 -3.87 9.09
N THR A 33 -0.48 -4.26 9.28
CA THR A 33 -0.88 -5.65 9.47
C THR A 33 -1.76 -6.17 8.34
N ASP A 34 -2.03 -5.36 7.32
CA ASP A 34 -2.89 -5.71 6.20
C ASP A 34 -2.09 -6.39 5.06
N TYR A 35 -2.77 -6.69 3.96
CA TYR A 35 -2.17 -7.13 2.71
C TYR A 35 -0.97 -6.25 2.31
N PRO A 36 0.17 -6.80 1.86
CA PRO A 36 0.38 -8.20 1.41
C PRO A 36 0.77 -9.19 2.52
N PHE A 37 0.72 -8.81 3.81
CA PHE A 37 1.16 -9.68 4.91
C PHE A 37 0.09 -10.63 5.46
N GLN A 38 -1.19 -10.35 5.18
CA GLN A 38 -2.30 -11.24 5.49
C GLN A 38 -2.91 -11.82 4.21
N PRO A 39 -3.09 -13.16 4.14
CA PRO A 39 -3.86 -13.77 3.06
C PRO A 39 -5.29 -13.25 3.03
N LEU A 40 -5.79 -12.95 1.83
CA LEU A 40 -7.17 -12.52 1.66
C LEU A 40 -8.13 -13.69 1.93
N SER A 41 -9.16 -13.42 2.74
CA SER A 41 -10.25 -14.38 3.03
C SER A 41 -11.33 -14.42 1.95
N LYS A 42 -11.23 -13.53 0.96
CA LYS A 42 -12.15 -13.36 -0.18
C LYS A 42 -11.34 -13.28 -1.47
N PRO A 43 -11.95 -13.53 -2.63
CA PRO A 43 -11.29 -13.29 -3.91
C PRO A 43 -10.78 -11.85 -4.03
N VAL A 44 -9.64 -11.68 -4.71
CA VAL A 44 -9.06 -10.36 -5.01
C VAL A 44 -10.06 -9.54 -5.84
N THR A 45 -10.34 -8.31 -5.41
CA THR A 45 -11.10 -7.35 -6.21
C THR A 45 -10.18 -6.63 -7.20
N HIS A 46 -10.74 -6.14 -8.31
CA HIS A 46 -9.95 -5.36 -9.27
C HIS A 46 -9.28 -4.13 -8.65
N ALA A 47 -9.94 -3.47 -7.70
CA ALA A 47 -9.38 -2.33 -6.99
C ALA A 47 -8.14 -2.72 -6.16
N GLN A 48 -8.21 -3.84 -5.43
CA GLN A 48 -7.08 -4.37 -4.66
C GLN A 48 -5.91 -4.78 -5.57
N LEU A 49 -6.20 -5.42 -6.70
CA LEU A 49 -5.18 -5.79 -7.68
C LEU A 49 -4.44 -4.55 -8.21
N MET A 50 -5.19 -3.51 -8.58
CA MET A 50 -4.60 -2.27 -9.09
C MET A 50 -3.82 -1.51 -8.01
N GLN A 51 -4.26 -1.59 -6.76
CA GLN A 51 -3.51 -1.05 -5.63
C GLN A 51 -2.16 -1.76 -5.48
N GLU A 52 -2.15 -3.10 -5.44
CA GLU A 52 -0.90 -3.88 -5.33
C GLU A 52 0.04 -3.61 -6.51
N LEU A 53 -0.51 -3.52 -7.73
CA LEU A 53 0.29 -3.20 -8.91
C LEU A 53 0.96 -1.83 -8.77
N SER A 54 0.20 -0.81 -8.34
CA SER A 54 0.74 0.53 -8.11
C SER A 54 1.82 0.55 -7.03
N GLU A 55 1.66 -0.24 -5.98
CA GLU A 55 2.65 -0.40 -4.91
C GLU A 55 3.94 -1.05 -5.41
N LEU A 56 3.84 -2.09 -6.25
CA LEU A 56 4.99 -2.72 -6.91
C LEU A 56 5.70 -1.77 -7.88
N GLU A 57 4.95 -1.01 -8.67
CA GLU A 57 5.49 0.01 -9.57
C GLU A 57 6.23 1.12 -8.79
N SER A 58 5.74 1.48 -7.60
CA SER A 58 6.40 2.46 -6.73
C SER A 58 7.81 2.05 -6.27
N VAL A 59 8.12 0.75 -6.32
CA VAL A 59 9.43 0.18 -5.99
C VAL A 59 10.21 -0.34 -7.20
N GLY A 60 9.76 0.04 -8.41
CA GLY A 60 10.47 -0.20 -9.67
C GLY A 60 10.09 -1.47 -10.41
N TYR A 61 8.91 -2.04 -10.16
CA TYR A 61 8.32 -3.03 -11.08
C TYR A 61 7.84 -2.34 -12.35
N GLU A 62 8.12 -2.92 -13.52
CA GLU A 62 7.67 -2.38 -14.80
C GLU A 62 7.01 -3.50 -15.63
N PRO A 63 5.67 -3.67 -15.53
CA PRO A 63 4.97 -4.77 -16.21
C PRO A 63 4.97 -4.64 -17.73
N SER A 64 5.15 -3.43 -18.25
CA SER A 64 5.22 -3.14 -19.69
C SER A 64 6.66 -3.16 -20.24
N ALA A 65 7.63 -3.55 -19.42
CA ALA A 65 9.01 -3.69 -19.87
C ALA A 65 9.04 -4.68 -21.03
N ARG A 66 9.62 -4.28 -22.16
CA ARG A 66 9.67 -5.08 -23.40
C ARG A 66 10.54 -6.34 -23.30
N ASP A 67 11.06 -6.63 -22.12
CA ASP A 67 12.02 -7.67 -21.79
C ASP A 67 11.35 -8.71 -20.88
N GLU A 68 10.38 -9.45 -21.44
CA GLU A 68 9.59 -10.48 -20.73
C GLU A 68 10.44 -11.65 -20.24
N ASN A 69 11.70 -11.77 -20.68
CA ASN A 69 12.62 -12.84 -20.29
C ASN A 69 12.93 -12.90 -18.79
N ASN A 70 12.66 -11.82 -18.06
CA ASN A 70 12.95 -11.72 -16.62
C ASN A 70 11.73 -12.03 -15.74
N TYR A 71 10.62 -12.55 -16.30
CA TYR A 71 9.56 -13.11 -15.47
C TYR A 71 9.94 -14.52 -15.00
N PRO A 72 9.82 -14.87 -13.70
CA PRO A 72 9.22 -14.09 -12.60
C PRO A 72 10.25 -13.34 -11.72
N SER A 73 11.51 -13.17 -12.12
CA SER A 73 12.52 -12.54 -11.25
C SER A 73 12.23 -11.07 -10.94
N ASP A 74 11.74 -10.30 -11.92
CA ASP A 74 11.50 -8.87 -11.75
C ASP A 74 10.40 -8.57 -10.72
N ILE A 75 9.31 -9.34 -10.75
CA ILE A 75 8.23 -9.21 -9.76
C ILE A 75 8.69 -9.66 -8.36
N GLN A 76 9.52 -10.70 -8.25
CA GLN A 76 10.06 -11.15 -6.97
C GLN A 76 11.00 -10.11 -6.33
N LEU A 77 11.84 -9.47 -7.14
CA LEU A 77 12.70 -8.37 -6.71
C LEU A 77 11.88 -7.17 -6.24
N ALA A 78 10.84 -6.79 -6.99
CA ALA A 78 9.92 -5.73 -6.58
C ALA A 78 9.20 -6.06 -5.27
N GLN A 79 8.69 -7.28 -5.10
CA GLN A 79 8.07 -7.71 -3.84
C GLN A 79 9.03 -7.64 -2.65
N ALA A 80 10.30 -8.01 -2.83
CA ALA A 80 11.31 -7.89 -1.78
C ALA A 80 11.55 -6.42 -1.37
N ARG A 81 11.63 -5.51 -2.35
CA ARG A 81 11.75 -4.07 -2.12
C ARG A 81 10.53 -3.48 -1.43
N LEU A 82 9.33 -3.92 -1.85
CA LEU A 82 8.07 -3.49 -1.25
C LEU A 82 8.00 -3.90 0.23
N ARG A 83 8.40 -5.13 0.56
CA ARG A 83 8.50 -5.59 1.96
C ARG A 83 9.45 -4.74 2.80
N LEU A 84 10.60 -4.33 2.24
CA LEU A 84 11.52 -3.42 2.92
C LEU A 84 10.91 -2.03 3.14
N LYS A 85 10.21 -1.50 2.12
CA LYS A 85 9.48 -0.22 2.20
C LYS A 85 8.44 -0.25 3.32
N TYR A 86 7.58 -1.26 3.33
CA TYR A 86 6.52 -1.40 4.33
C TYR A 86 7.09 -1.53 5.74
N ARG A 87 8.12 -2.35 5.92
CA ARG A 87 8.82 -2.46 7.21
C ARG A 87 9.36 -1.12 7.68
N ALA A 88 9.97 -0.34 6.78
CA ALA A 88 10.50 0.98 7.12
C ALA A 88 9.39 1.96 7.51
N ASP A 89 8.32 2.01 6.71
CA ASP A 89 7.19 2.90 6.92
C ASP A 89 6.45 2.59 8.24
N CYS A 90 6.32 1.29 8.59
CA CYS A 90 5.70 0.83 9.84
C CYS A 90 6.57 1.08 11.09
N LEU A 91 7.89 0.96 10.96
CA LEU A 91 8.83 1.22 12.05
C LEU A 91 9.23 2.70 12.15
N GLY A 92 8.74 3.54 11.24
CA GLY A 92 9.13 4.93 11.16
C GLY A 92 10.56 5.18 10.67
N GLN A 93 11.23 4.16 10.12
CA GLN A 93 12.61 4.22 9.66
C GLN A 93 12.72 4.89 8.27
N ASN A 94 13.85 5.54 8.01
CA ASN A 94 14.16 6.08 6.68
C ASN A 94 15.07 5.09 5.95
N VAL A 95 14.49 4.22 5.13
CA VAL A 95 15.23 3.22 4.34
C VAL A 95 15.24 3.66 2.88
N LYS A 96 16.43 3.77 2.29
CA LYS A 96 16.57 3.92 0.84
C LYS A 96 16.29 2.57 0.18
N VAL A 97 15.12 2.43 -0.42
CA VAL A 97 14.74 1.24 -1.19
C VAL A 97 15.40 1.33 -2.56
N PRO A 98 16.27 0.38 -2.95
CA PRO A 98 16.84 0.35 -4.30
C PRO A 98 15.74 0.06 -5.32
N THR A 99 15.56 0.92 -6.33
CA THR A 99 14.54 0.76 -7.37
C THR A 99 15.13 0.34 -8.72
N THR A 100 16.45 0.43 -8.91
CA THR A 100 17.12 0.03 -10.15
C THR A 100 17.20 -1.48 -10.28
N ARG A 101 17.06 -2.00 -11.51
CA ARG A 101 17.36 -3.41 -11.85
C ARG A 101 18.75 -3.74 -11.30
N ILE A 102 18.84 -4.73 -10.41
CA ILE A 102 20.15 -5.21 -9.96
C ILE A 102 20.64 -6.08 -11.10
N ASP A 103 21.49 -5.53 -11.96
CA ASP A 103 22.13 -6.32 -13.01
C ASP A 103 22.85 -7.52 -12.35
N SER A 104 22.74 -8.68 -13.00
CA SER A 104 23.15 -10.03 -12.56
C SER A 104 24.59 -10.19 -12.03
N GLY A 105 25.37 -9.13 -11.87
CA GLY A 105 26.71 -9.13 -11.26
C GLY A 105 26.75 -8.88 -9.75
N SER A 106 25.64 -8.53 -9.09
CA SER A 106 25.66 -8.14 -7.67
C SER A 106 25.07 -9.23 -6.76
N ASN A 107 25.93 -10.08 -6.20
CA ASN A 107 25.61 -11.10 -5.19
C ASN A 107 25.10 -10.48 -3.87
N LEU A 108 23.85 -10.00 -3.81
CA LEU A 108 23.30 -9.40 -2.58
C LEU A 108 21.98 -9.99 -2.07
N PHE A 109 21.55 -11.14 -2.60
CA PHE A 109 20.40 -11.89 -2.08
C PHE A 109 20.79 -13.34 -1.81
N ALA A 110 21.45 -13.57 -0.68
CA ALA A 110 21.45 -14.88 -0.04
C ALA A 110 20.13 -15.06 0.72
N PRO A 111 19.46 -16.23 0.63
CA PRO A 111 18.28 -16.50 1.44
C PRO A 111 18.69 -16.59 2.92
N MET A 112 17.94 -15.91 3.78
CA MET A 112 17.89 -16.19 5.22
C MET A 112 16.67 -17.08 5.48
#